data_AF-A0A8R1DMT8-F1
#
_entry.id   AF-A0A8R1DMT8-F1
#
_cell.length_a   1.000
_cell.length_b   1.000
_cell.length_c   1.000
_cell.angle_alpha   90.00
_cell.angle_beta   90.00
_cell.angle_gamma   90.00
#
_symmetry.space_group_name_H-M   'P 1'
#
loop_
_entity.id
_entity.type
_entity.pdbx_description
1 polymer ?
#
loop_
_entity_poly.entity_id
_entity_poly.type
_entity_poly.pdbx_seq_one_letter_code
_entity_poly.pdbx_strand_id
1 'polypeptide(L)'
;MKPFSIIFLFSLLALCYSNSELSAHVFVGKDYTFDLSYDGAENSEGVKRLLDTETGEKWQFFYFCETKKNAKKCGSWVDDKGVKIKGVSTKVKRTADGALFSKLTLKDAGSYARVPEDKDEAQASLQRVRVTVQSPPPPPPPTKN
;
A
#
# COMPACT_ATOMS: atom_id res chain seq x y z
N MET A 1 36.67 -3.23 -34.33
CA MET A 1 35.30 -3.60 -33.91
C MET A 1 34.92 -2.69 -32.76
N LYS A 2 33.86 -1.89 -32.89
CA LYS A 2 33.54 -0.76 -31.98
C LYS A 2 32.90 -1.31 -30.69
N PRO A 3 33.58 -1.29 -29.52
CA PRO A 3 33.03 -1.77 -28.25
C PRO A 3 31.84 -0.93 -27.77
N PHE A 4 31.71 0.30 -28.27
CA PHE A 4 30.63 1.23 -27.94
C PHE A 4 29.23 0.74 -28.31
N SER A 5 29.05 -0.01 -29.41
CA SER A 5 27.72 -0.50 -29.81
C SER A 5 27.20 -1.62 -28.90
N ILE A 6 28.09 -2.41 -28.30
CA ILE A 6 27.71 -3.49 -27.36
C ILE A 6 27.32 -2.88 -26.01
N ILE A 7 28.07 -1.89 -25.52
CA ILE A 7 27.80 -1.20 -24.24
C ILE A 7 26.45 -0.46 -24.29
N PHE A 8 26.11 0.18 -25.42
CA PHE A 8 24.84 0.87 -25.59
C PHE A 8 23.63 -0.09 -25.61
N LEU A 9 23.80 -1.28 -26.19
CA LEU A 9 22.76 -2.30 -26.21
C LEU A 9 22.52 -2.87 -24.80
N PHE A 10 23.58 -3.13 -24.03
CA PHE A 10 23.45 -3.59 -22.63
C PHE A 10 22.82 -2.54 -21.70
N SER A 11 23.07 -1.25 -21.92
CA SER A 11 22.47 -0.18 -21.12
C SER A 11 20.98 0.05 -21.45
N LEU A 12 20.57 -0.15 -22.71
CA LEU A 12 19.14 -0.17 -23.09
C LEU A 12 18.39 -1.37 -22.49
N LEU A 13 19.00 -2.56 -22.48
CA LEU A 13 18.41 -3.74 -21.84
C LEU A 13 18.27 -3.54 -20.32
N ALA A 14 19.24 -2.94 -19.64
CA ALA A 14 19.17 -2.66 -18.20
C ALA A 14 18.02 -1.70 -17.85
N LEU A 15 17.72 -0.70 -18.70
CA LEU A 15 16.59 0.22 -18.50
C LEU A 15 15.21 -0.46 -18.58
N CYS A 16 15.11 -1.63 -19.24
CA CYS A 16 13.87 -2.40 -19.30
C CYS A 16 13.59 -3.25 -18.04
N TYR A 17 14.61 -3.52 -17.21
CA TYR A 17 14.49 -4.47 -16.09
C TYR A 17 14.11 -3.87 -14.73
N SER A 18 14.05 -2.55 -14.58
CA SER A 18 13.89 -1.92 -13.26
C SER A 18 12.61 -1.10 -13.14
N ASN A 19 11.46 -1.75 -13.13
CA ASN A 19 10.22 -1.21 -12.55
C ASN A 19 9.37 -2.37 -12.02
N SER A 20 9.91 -3.15 -11.08
CA SER A 20 9.10 -4.08 -10.30
C SER A 20 8.25 -3.29 -9.31
N GLU A 21 6.93 -3.32 -9.47
CA GLU A 21 5.99 -2.79 -8.47
C GLU A 21 6.19 -3.57 -7.15
N LEU A 22 6.31 -2.88 -6.03
CA LEU A 22 6.45 -3.56 -4.74
C LEU A 22 5.15 -4.31 -4.44
N SER A 23 5.22 -5.60 -4.13
CA SER A 23 4.03 -6.41 -3.89
C SER A 23 4.08 -7.13 -2.55
N ALA A 24 2.94 -7.21 -1.86
CA ALA A 24 2.76 -7.96 -0.64
C ALA A 24 1.60 -8.94 -0.79
N HIS A 25 1.80 -10.18 -0.33
CA HIS A 25 0.76 -11.22 -0.32
C HIS A 25 0.32 -11.49 1.12
N VAL A 26 -0.98 -11.40 1.38
CA VAL A 26 -1.57 -11.54 2.72
C VAL A 26 -2.69 -12.55 2.67
N PHE A 27 -2.79 -13.43 3.67
CA PHE A 27 -3.94 -14.33 3.78
C PHE A 27 -5.12 -13.64 4.48
N VAL A 28 -6.35 -13.99 4.08
CA VAL A 28 -7.57 -13.49 4.72
C VAL A 28 -7.52 -13.67 6.24
N GLY A 29 -7.91 -12.62 6.97
CA GLY A 29 -7.95 -12.58 8.43
C GLY A 29 -6.60 -12.34 9.09
N LYS A 30 -5.51 -12.23 8.32
CA LYS A 30 -4.18 -11.84 8.84
C LYS A 30 -4.00 -10.33 8.85
N ASP A 31 -3.08 -9.91 9.70
CA ASP A 31 -2.64 -8.52 9.77
C ASP A 31 -1.53 -8.28 8.74
N TYR A 32 -1.41 -7.03 8.29
CA TYR A 32 -0.36 -6.59 7.37
C TYR A 32 0.26 -5.30 7.88
N THR A 33 1.59 -5.27 7.97
CA THR A 33 2.35 -4.07 8.28
C THR A 33 2.80 -3.42 6.98
N PHE A 34 2.29 -2.24 6.71
CA PHE A 34 2.77 -1.38 5.65
C PHE A 34 3.94 -0.57 6.18
N ASP A 35 5.08 -0.77 5.54
CA ASP A 35 6.33 -0.13 5.90
C ASP A 35 6.38 1.31 5.34
N LEU A 36 6.72 2.25 6.21
CA LEU A 36 7.00 3.66 5.99
C LEU A 36 8.47 3.98 6.34
N SER A 37 9.42 3.07 6.11
CA SER A 37 10.85 3.24 6.47
C SER A 37 11.71 3.83 5.35
N TYR A 38 11.13 4.59 4.43
CA TYR A 38 11.85 5.26 3.34
C TYR A 38 11.87 6.77 3.58
N ASP A 39 12.82 7.48 2.95
CA ASP A 39 13.03 8.92 3.19
C ASP A 39 11.71 9.73 3.09
N GLY A 40 11.44 10.56 4.11
CA GLY A 40 10.28 11.45 4.19
C GLY A 40 8.99 10.79 4.70
N ALA A 41 9.01 9.49 4.98
CA ALA A 41 7.83 8.75 5.42
C ALA A 41 7.48 8.98 6.90
N GLU A 42 8.45 9.38 7.72
CA GLU A 42 8.26 9.89 9.08
C GLU A 42 7.31 11.09 9.12
N ASN A 43 7.30 11.89 8.04
CA ASN A 43 6.42 13.04 7.83
C ASN A 43 5.09 12.66 7.18
N SER A 44 4.73 11.37 7.18
CA SER A 44 3.45 10.96 6.62
C SER A 44 2.28 11.31 7.54
N GLU A 45 1.25 11.94 6.96
CA GLU A 45 -0.01 12.23 7.64
C GLU A 45 -0.93 11.01 7.75
N GLY A 46 -0.62 9.92 7.05
CA GLY A 46 -1.50 8.76 6.94
C GLY A 46 -1.20 7.85 5.77
N VAL A 47 -2.15 6.97 5.48
CA VAL A 47 -2.08 6.01 4.38
C VAL A 47 -3.25 6.20 3.43
N LYS A 48 -3.03 5.96 2.14
CA LYS A 48 -4.07 5.95 1.13
C LYS A 48 -4.07 4.61 0.40
N ARG A 49 -5.24 4.21 -0.09
CA ARG A 49 -5.41 2.99 -0.87
C ARG A 49 -6.34 3.16 -2.05
N LEU A 50 -6.10 2.38 -3.09
CA LEU A 50 -6.96 2.20 -4.25
C LEU A 50 -7.33 0.72 -4.30
N LEU A 51 -8.60 0.38 -4.04
CA LEU A 51 -9.04 -1.00 -3.90
C LEU A 51 -9.40 -1.63 -5.25
N ASP A 52 -9.14 -2.93 -5.41
CA ASP A 52 -9.44 -3.73 -6.61
C ASP A 52 -10.94 -4.10 -6.72
N THR A 53 -11.84 -3.17 -6.39
CA THR A 53 -13.29 -3.36 -6.45
C THR A 53 -13.90 -2.72 -7.71
N GLU A 54 -15.12 -3.09 -8.10
CA GLU A 54 -15.81 -2.49 -9.26
C GLU A 54 -16.03 -0.95 -9.16
N THR A 55 -16.01 -0.39 -7.95
CA THR A 55 -16.03 1.07 -7.69
C THR A 55 -14.63 1.67 -7.45
N GLY A 56 -13.58 0.88 -7.71
CA GLY A 56 -12.18 1.04 -7.30
C GLY A 56 -11.38 2.14 -7.98
N GLU A 57 -12.01 3.17 -8.52
CA GLU A 57 -11.31 4.23 -9.25
C GLU A 57 -10.86 5.39 -8.35
N LYS A 58 -11.24 5.39 -7.07
CA LYS A 58 -10.97 6.51 -6.16
C LYS A 58 -10.11 6.12 -4.99
N TRP A 59 -9.10 6.96 -4.73
CA TRP A 59 -8.29 6.87 -3.53
C TRP A 59 -9.15 7.04 -2.27
N GLN A 60 -8.95 6.14 -1.32
CA GLN A 60 -9.44 6.23 0.04
C GLN A 60 -8.29 6.61 0.95
N PHE A 61 -8.53 7.43 1.97
CA PHE A 61 -7.51 7.99 2.83
C PHE A 61 -7.78 7.63 4.30
N PHE A 62 -6.74 7.33 5.04
CA PHE A 62 -6.76 7.14 6.48
C PHE A 62 -5.68 8.04 7.10
N TYR A 63 -6.10 9.07 7.81
CA TYR A 63 -5.18 9.99 8.47
C TYR A 63 -4.88 9.54 9.90
N PHE A 64 -3.62 9.69 10.32
CA PHE A 64 -3.21 9.49 11.71
C PHE A 64 -3.69 10.67 12.57
N CYS A 65 -4.03 10.39 13.84
CA CYS A 65 -4.64 11.38 14.74
C CYS A 65 -3.63 12.25 15.51
N GLU A 66 -2.34 12.10 15.24
CA GLU A 66 -1.27 12.76 15.99
C GLU A 66 -1.11 14.24 15.61
N THR A 67 -1.58 14.64 14.42
CA THR A 67 -1.54 16.03 13.97
C THR A 67 -2.91 16.71 14.12
N LYS A 68 -2.92 17.97 14.54
CA LYS A 68 -4.15 18.77 14.66
C LYS A 68 -4.83 19.02 13.30
N LYS A 69 -4.05 18.96 12.21
CA LYS A 69 -4.49 19.20 10.81
C LYS A 69 -5.65 18.29 10.40
N ASN A 70 -5.66 17.05 10.89
CA ASN A 70 -6.61 16.02 10.47
C ASN A 70 -7.60 15.59 11.57
N ALA A 71 -7.69 16.33 12.68
CA ALA A 71 -8.46 15.94 13.87
C ALA A 71 -9.93 15.56 13.61
N LYS A 72 -10.57 16.12 12.58
CA LYS A 72 -11.98 15.82 12.22
C LYS A 72 -12.16 14.59 11.32
N LYS A 73 -11.09 14.08 10.71
CA LYS A 73 -11.12 13.00 9.71
C LYS A 73 -10.14 11.85 9.98
N CYS A 74 -9.34 11.93 11.04
CA CYS A 74 -8.38 10.91 11.41
C CYS A 74 -9.06 9.68 12.03
N GLY A 75 -8.35 8.54 12.05
CA GLY A 75 -8.85 7.31 12.70
C GLY A 75 -10.02 6.64 11.96
N SER A 76 -10.33 7.07 10.75
CA SER A 76 -11.38 6.51 9.90
C SER A 76 -10.99 6.65 8.43
N TRP A 77 -11.48 5.73 7.60
CA TRP A 77 -11.34 5.85 6.16
C TRP A 77 -12.29 6.92 5.62
N VAL A 78 -11.76 7.80 4.77
CA VAL A 78 -12.49 8.87 4.11
C VAL A 78 -12.23 8.85 2.60
N ASP A 79 -13.15 9.41 1.82
CA ASP A 79 -12.97 9.64 0.39
C ASP A 79 -12.07 10.86 0.10
N ASP A 80 -11.91 11.20 -1.18
CA ASP A 80 -11.18 12.37 -1.67
C ASP A 80 -11.75 13.71 -1.18
N LYS A 81 -13.03 13.73 -0.78
CA LYS A 81 -13.71 14.88 -0.19
C LYS A 81 -13.62 14.90 1.34
N GLY A 82 -12.97 13.92 1.96
CA GLY A 82 -12.86 13.79 3.41
C GLY A 82 -14.13 13.28 4.09
N VAL A 83 -15.08 12.72 3.34
CA VAL A 83 -16.31 12.12 3.87
C VAL A 83 -16.03 10.69 4.32
N LYS A 84 -16.48 10.34 5.52
CA LYS A 84 -16.28 9.00 6.10
C LYS A 84 -16.94 7.91 5.26
N ILE A 85 -16.15 6.91 4.88
CA ILE A 85 -16.60 5.72 4.15
C ILE A 85 -17.22 4.75 5.17
N LYS A 86 -18.46 4.33 4.92
CA LYS A 86 -19.18 3.38 5.78
C LYS A 86 -18.83 1.93 5.41
N GLY A 87 -18.99 1.02 6.37
CA GLY A 87 -18.84 -0.42 6.14
C GLY A 87 -17.40 -0.92 5.99
N VAL A 88 -16.39 -0.08 6.27
CA VAL A 88 -14.99 -0.52 6.28
C VAL A 88 -14.68 -1.23 7.60
N SER A 89 -14.34 -2.51 7.54
CA SER A 89 -14.00 -3.33 8.70
C SER A 89 -12.53 -3.25 9.11
N THR A 90 -11.67 -2.83 8.19
CA THR A 90 -10.21 -2.84 8.34
C THR A 90 -9.76 -1.74 9.29
N LYS A 91 -9.20 -2.16 10.42
CA LYS A 91 -8.64 -1.26 11.42
C LYS A 91 -7.20 -0.93 11.06
N VAL A 92 -6.80 0.32 11.26
CA VAL A 92 -5.45 0.79 11.02
C VAL A 92 -4.88 1.38 12.29
N LYS A 93 -3.66 0.98 12.64
CA LYS A 93 -2.92 1.51 13.79
C LYS A 93 -1.56 2.01 13.29
N ARG A 94 -1.15 3.22 13.70
CA ARG A 94 0.21 3.71 13.46
C ARG A 94 1.21 2.85 14.25
N THR A 95 2.31 2.47 13.60
CA THR A 95 3.47 1.81 14.21
C THR A 95 4.68 2.74 14.11
N ALA A 96 5.79 2.41 14.78
CA ALA A 96 7.03 3.19 14.68
C ALA A 96 7.46 3.36 13.21
N ASP A 97 7.40 2.26 12.47
CA ASP A 97 7.89 2.17 11.10
C ASP A 97 6.75 2.21 10.06
N GLY A 98 5.52 2.57 10.44
CA GLY A 98 4.43 2.65 9.46
C GLY A 98 3.01 2.46 9.96
N ALA A 99 2.28 1.53 9.33
CA ALA A 99 0.88 1.27 9.65
C ALA A 99 0.53 -0.22 9.67
N LEU A 100 -0.07 -0.68 10.76
CA LEU A 100 -0.63 -2.02 10.89
C LEU A 100 -2.10 -2.02 10.46
N PHE A 101 -2.41 -2.80 9.43
CA PHE A 101 -3.76 -3.10 8.97
C PHE A 101 -4.20 -4.44 9.56
N SER A 102 -5.26 -4.45 10.36
CA SER A 102 -5.70 -5.67 11.03
C SER A 102 -6.77 -6.43 10.25
N LYS A 103 -6.62 -7.77 10.22
CA LYS A 103 -7.59 -8.73 9.67
C LYS A 103 -8.08 -8.38 8.27
N LEU A 104 -7.16 -8.31 7.31
CA LEU A 104 -7.51 -7.98 5.93
C LEU A 104 -8.47 -9.00 5.34
N THR A 105 -9.36 -8.52 4.49
CA THR A 105 -10.31 -9.32 3.71
C THR A 105 -9.97 -9.24 2.23
N LEU A 106 -10.61 -10.08 1.40
CA LEU A 106 -10.43 -10.02 -0.06
C LEU A 106 -10.75 -8.63 -0.64
N LYS A 107 -11.65 -7.87 0.00
CA LYS A 107 -12.03 -6.51 -0.41
C LYS A 107 -10.97 -5.45 -0.11
N ASP A 108 -9.94 -5.81 0.66
CA ASP A 108 -8.81 -4.93 0.98
C ASP A 108 -7.64 -5.11 0.00
N ALA A 109 -7.76 -5.97 -1.01
CA ALA A 109 -6.79 -6.03 -2.09
C ALA A 109 -6.76 -4.70 -2.87
N GLY A 110 -5.57 -4.24 -3.22
CA GLY A 110 -5.39 -2.97 -3.91
C GLY A 110 -4.00 -2.37 -3.79
N SER A 111 -3.85 -1.15 -4.28
CA SER A 111 -2.60 -0.38 -4.20
C SER A 111 -2.59 0.51 -2.98
N TYR A 112 -1.51 0.47 -2.19
CA TYR A 112 -1.34 1.23 -0.96
C TYR A 112 -0.16 2.19 -1.10
N ALA A 113 -0.30 3.38 -0.55
CA ALA A 113 0.73 4.41 -0.53
C ALA A 113 0.60 5.26 0.72
N ARG A 114 1.62 6.04 1.04
CA ARG A 114 1.51 7.06 2.08
C ARG A 114 0.76 8.30 1.60
N VAL A 115 0.29 9.07 2.56
CA VAL A 115 -0.12 10.46 2.37
C VAL A 115 1.03 11.33 2.89
N PRO A 116 1.76 12.04 2.01
CA PRO A 116 2.82 12.95 2.44
C PRO A 116 2.22 14.20 3.10
N GLU A 117 2.97 14.83 3.99
CA GLU A 117 2.62 16.15 4.54
C GLU A 117 2.79 17.27 3.50
N ASP A 118 3.84 17.16 2.67
CA ASP A 118 4.08 18.02 1.51
C ASP A 118 3.50 17.39 0.23
N LYS A 119 2.68 18.16 -0.49
CA LYS A 119 2.03 17.70 -1.72
C LYS A 119 2.99 17.63 -2.91
N ASP A 120 4.10 18.36 -2.85
CA ASP A 120 5.11 18.42 -3.91
C ASP A 120 6.13 17.27 -3.80
N GLU A 121 5.98 16.40 -2.80
CA GLU A 121 6.81 15.23 -2.58
C GLU A 121 6.52 14.14 -3.62
N ALA A 122 7.07 14.32 -4.83
CA ALA A 122 6.88 13.42 -5.97
C ALA A 122 7.22 11.96 -5.65
N GLN A 123 8.20 11.72 -4.78
CA GLN A 123 8.59 10.38 -4.31
C GLN A 123 7.44 9.65 -3.60
N ALA A 124 6.60 10.36 -2.84
CA ALA A 124 5.44 9.80 -2.15
C ALA A 124 4.40 9.22 -3.11
N SER A 125 4.34 9.73 -4.34
CA SER A 125 3.41 9.27 -5.37
C SER A 125 3.90 8.04 -6.13
N LEU A 126 5.22 7.80 -6.11
CA LEU A 126 5.92 6.72 -6.81
C LEU A 126 6.03 5.46 -5.94
N GLN A 127 6.11 5.60 -4.62
CA GLN A 127 6.19 4.46 -3.69
C GLN A 127 4.80 3.89 -3.41
N ARG A 128 4.42 2.90 -4.23
CA ARG A 128 3.18 2.14 -4.07
C ARG A 128 3.50 0.68 -3.80
N VAL A 129 2.66 0.07 -2.96
CA VAL A 129 2.72 -1.36 -2.69
C VAL A 129 1.40 -1.99 -3.12
N ARG A 130 1.47 -2.96 -4.02
CA ARG A 130 0.32 -3.77 -4.39
C ARG A 130 0.10 -4.85 -3.33
N VAL A 131 -1.00 -4.74 -2.60
CA VAL A 131 -1.41 -5.74 -1.60
C VAL A 131 -2.41 -6.68 -2.25
N THR A 132 -2.05 -7.96 -2.33
CA THR A 132 -2.94 -9.04 -2.73
C THR A 132 -3.41 -9.79 -1.50
N VAL A 133 -4.71 -9.94 -1.32
CA VAL A 133 -5.30 -10.74 -0.25
C VAL A 133 -5.86 -12.03 -0.83
N GLN A 134 -5.43 -13.17 -0.31
CA GLN A 134 -5.79 -14.50 -0.82
C GLN A 134 -6.34 -15.40 0.29
N SER A 135 -7.18 -16.36 -0.08
CA SER A 135 -7.67 -17.36 0.87
C SER A 135 -6.52 -18.30 1.27
N PRO A 136 -6.46 -18.76 2.54
CA PRO A 136 -5.48 -19.76 2.94
C PRO A 136 -5.65 -21.06 2.14
N PRO A 137 -4.56 -21.81 1.89
CA PRO A 137 -4.68 -23.10 1.22
C PRO A 137 -5.56 -24.04 2.04
N PRO A 138 -6.34 -24.92 1.38
CA PRO A 138 -7.14 -25.91 2.08
C PRO A 138 -6.24 -26.83 2.93
N PRO A 139 -6.73 -27.29 4.09
CA PRO A 139 -5.97 -28.20 4.94
C PRO A 139 -5.63 -29.50 4.18
N PRO A 140 -4.49 -30.14 4.47
CA PRO A 140 -4.13 -31.41 3.85
C PRO A 140 -5.19 -32.48 4.16
N PRO A 141 -5.41 -33.44 3.24
CA PRO A 141 -6.31 -34.56 3.50
C PRO A 141 -5.90 -35.32 4.77
N PRO A 142 -6.87 -35.91 5.52
CA PRO A 142 -6.54 -36.76 6.65
C PRO A 142 -5.70 -37.95 6.19
N THR A 143 -4.56 -38.19 6.83
CA THR A 143 -3.76 -39.40 6.61
C THR A 143 -4.57 -40.60 7.09
N LYS A 144 -4.89 -41.55 6.20
CA LYS A 144 -5.44 -42.85 6.61
C LYS A 144 -4.31 -43.63 7.29
N ASN A 145 -4.46 -43.87 8.60
CA ASN A 145 -3.69 -44.88 9.32
C ASN A 145 -4.31 -46.26 9.12
#